data_AF-A0A934DBL7-F1
#
_entry.id   AF-A0A934DBL7-F1
#
_cell.length_a   1.000
_cell.length_b   1.000
_cell.length_c   1.000
_cell.angle_alpha   90.00
_cell.angle_beta   90.00
_cell.angle_gamma   90.00
#
_symmetry.space_group_name_H-M   'P 1'
#
loop_
_entity.id
_entity.type
_entity.pdbx_description
1 polymer ?
#
loop_
_entity_poly.entity_id
_entity_poly.type
_entity_poly.pdbx_seq_one_letter_code
_entity_poly.pdbx_strand_id
1 'polypeptide(L)'
;MFSQTNDSALTAELQRLENEFGGHLGVAAKNLKTGEVVAFNAGERFPTASVIKLPIMTAFFDLVDHKLIDPQQEVVLTKEDKKPGLLQFMDDGLKMTLLDAVKLMIVLSENTATNLVLDRLAPTHAERLKVVNDFVRQAGVKNTMLLNRLYTFSTKMETPEAMRYGIGMSTPEDMVLLMEKLYNKTLASEASCNSMLEILKRQEYNDMVPRLLPKHELKQFDVAHKTGWINETKVDVALVMTEKVTYAVAIFIDKHPDHHEDIENRGVLLGAHASRAVWNFFTGDRGYKLRDVVASHVDWNTFPGGNWLIYRSGHAPFPHPERKDGLRKNDGTFYPPPPHYSDSSIVIFVPKHFVETSEGTNLIVHFHGHMNDNMGVLERFGMPQAMVAQKTNALLVLPQGPYRARDSFGGKMEDAGGLKRLIDDVLETMKREEVIKSAKLNKLVVSAHSGGYRPTAYVLDRGGLNNQITDLFLFDAFYGNHDFFRAFLNASNTSLYAAYTDHLKREHEDFVKATHGKKARQLHFIPTSVDHDQVVQTFFADWLGKLGNEWHIPRTEQRNTK
;
A
#
# COMPACT_ATOMS: atom_id res chain seq x y z
N MET A 1 18.13 22.70 -12.04
CA MET A 1 18.23 21.74 -10.92
C MET A 1 17.38 22.32 -9.82
N PHE A 2 16.32 21.64 -9.39
CA PHE A 2 15.59 22.09 -8.22
C PHE A 2 16.55 21.93 -7.02
N SER A 3 16.81 22.98 -6.27
CA SER A 3 17.39 22.82 -4.94
C SER A 3 16.29 22.28 -4.02
N GLN A 4 16.66 21.50 -2.98
CA GLN A 4 15.71 21.08 -1.96
C GLN A 4 14.91 22.28 -1.42
N THR A 5 13.65 22.05 -1.06
CA THR A 5 12.81 23.07 -0.43
C THR A 5 13.50 23.59 0.83
N ASN A 6 13.73 24.90 0.92
CA ASN A 6 14.34 25.52 2.10
C ASN A 6 13.35 25.74 3.25
N ASP A 7 12.05 25.48 3.03
CA ASP A 7 11.00 25.57 4.04
C ASP A 7 10.84 24.24 4.79
N SER A 8 11.33 24.21 6.04
CA SER A 8 11.28 23.02 6.89
C SER A 8 9.85 22.60 7.26
N ALA A 9 8.87 23.51 7.28
CA ALA A 9 7.51 23.22 7.67
C ALA A 9 6.75 22.49 6.55
N LEU A 10 6.89 22.93 5.29
CA LEU A 10 6.29 22.21 4.16
C LEU A 10 6.89 20.81 4.01
N THR A 11 8.21 20.67 4.12
CA THR A 11 8.87 19.35 4.06
C THR A 11 8.37 18.43 5.17
N ALA A 12 8.22 18.94 6.40
CA ALA A 12 7.66 18.16 7.51
C ALA A 12 6.21 17.75 7.26
N GLU A 13 5.40 18.61 6.65
CA GLU A 13 4.01 18.29 6.30
C GLU A 13 3.90 17.22 5.22
N LEU A 14 4.69 17.31 4.14
CA LEU A 14 4.72 16.27 3.10
C LEU A 14 5.18 14.92 3.67
N GLN A 15 6.17 14.92 4.55
CA GLN A 15 6.62 13.72 5.25
C GLN A 15 5.54 13.15 6.18
N ARG A 16 4.81 14.01 6.89
CA ARG A 16 3.68 13.61 7.75
C ARG A 16 2.58 12.95 6.93
N LEU A 17 2.22 13.54 5.77
CA LEU A 17 1.23 13.00 4.85
C LEU A 17 1.65 11.64 4.28
N GLU A 18 2.90 11.50 3.82
CA GLU A 18 3.44 10.21 3.35
C GLU A 18 3.31 9.12 4.43
N ASN A 19 3.68 9.44 5.68
CA ASN A 19 3.56 8.51 6.80
C ASN A 19 2.12 8.16 7.17
N GLU A 20 1.21 9.14 7.09
CA GLU A 20 -0.20 8.97 7.44
C GLU A 20 -0.95 8.12 6.41
N PHE A 21 -0.80 8.44 5.12
CA PHE A 21 -1.55 7.78 4.06
C PHE A 21 -0.89 6.49 3.57
N GLY A 22 0.45 6.41 3.62
CA GLY A 22 1.26 5.31 3.12
C GLY A 22 1.74 5.53 1.68
N GLY A 23 2.65 4.65 1.22
CA GLY A 23 3.30 4.76 -0.08
C GLY A 23 4.62 5.55 -0.04
N HIS A 24 5.19 5.80 -1.21
CA HIS A 24 6.40 6.59 -1.41
C HIS A 24 6.06 7.81 -2.26
N LEU A 25 6.22 9.01 -1.72
CA LEU A 25 5.76 10.28 -2.27
C LEU A 25 6.92 11.07 -2.89
N GLY A 26 6.71 11.55 -4.12
CA GLY A 26 7.55 12.53 -4.79
C GLY A 26 6.74 13.75 -5.22
N VAL A 27 7.20 14.95 -4.87
CA VAL A 27 6.55 16.22 -5.20
C VAL A 27 7.57 17.19 -5.76
N ALA A 28 7.26 17.79 -6.90
CA ALA A 28 7.90 19.01 -7.38
C ALA A 28 6.84 20.05 -7.70
N ALA A 29 7.11 21.32 -7.40
CA ALA A 29 6.27 22.41 -7.86
C ALA A 29 7.09 23.68 -8.11
N LYS A 30 6.62 24.53 -9.01
CA LYS A 30 7.25 25.82 -9.31
C LYS A 30 6.22 26.90 -9.52
N ASN A 31 6.30 27.97 -8.74
CA ASN A 31 5.56 29.19 -8.99
C ASN A 31 6.16 29.87 -10.23
N LEU A 32 5.35 30.00 -11.28
CA LEU A 32 5.82 30.44 -12.60
C LEU A 32 5.97 31.96 -12.71
N LYS A 33 5.51 32.72 -11.70
CA LYS A 33 5.72 34.17 -11.61
C LYS A 33 6.92 34.53 -10.75
N THR A 34 7.09 33.88 -9.59
CA THR A 34 8.15 34.21 -8.63
C THR A 34 9.41 33.36 -8.82
N GLY A 35 9.30 32.19 -9.46
CA GLY A 35 10.39 31.22 -9.58
C GLY A 35 10.61 30.36 -8.33
N GLU A 36 9.82 30.55 -7.28
CA GLU A 36 9.87 29.76 -6.05
C GLU A 36 9.54 28.28 -6.32
N VAL A 37 10.24 27.37 -5.63
CA VAL A 37 10.19 25.93 -5.88
C VAL A 37 9.89 25.12 -4.64
N VAL A 38 9.17 24.01 -4.85
CA VAL A 38 8.98 22.92 -3.89
C VAL A 38 9.62 21.67 -4.49
N ALA A 39 10.36 20.94 -3.66
CA ALA A 39 11.01 19.68 -3.98
C ALA A 39 10.99 18.74 -2.76
N PHE A 40 10.37 17.57 -2.91
CA PHE A 40 10.34 16.45 -1.96
C PHE A 40 10.50 15.15 -2.77
N ASN A 41 11.61 14.42 -2.58
CA ASN A 41 11.99 13.27 -3.45
C ASN A 41 11.90 13.60 -4.96
N ALA A 42 12.13 14.86 -5.32
CA ALA A 42 11.73 15.43 -6.61
C ALA A 42 12.57 14.92 -7.80
N GLY A 43 13.82 14.54 -7.54
CA GLY A 43 14.73 13.95 -8.53
C GLY A 43 14.68 12.42 -8.58
N GLU A 44 13.86 11.77 -7.74
CA GLU A 44 13.72 10.31 -7.76
C GLU A 44 12.86 9.85 -8.94
N ARG A 45 13.16 8.64 -9.42
CA ARG A 45 12.44 8.03 -10.54
C ARG A 45 11.25 7.22 -10.04
N PHE A 46 10.10 7.48 -10.64
CA PHE A 46 8.83 6.83 -10.36
C PHE A 46 8.23 6.21 -11.63
N PRO A 47 7.38 5.18 -11.50
CA PRO A 47 6.48 4.76 -12.56
C PRO A 47 5.54 5.91 -12.93
N THR A 48 5.32 6.11 -14.22
CA THR A 48 4.51 7.23 -14.73
C THR A 48 3.02 6.91 -14.82
N ALA A 49 2.67 5.62 -14.90
CA ALA A 49 1.35 5.19 -15.35
C ALA A 49 0.94 5.98 -16.62
N SER A 50 -0.31 6.45 -16.69
CA SER A 50 -0.79 7.21 -17.86
C SER A 50 -0.23 8.64 -17.99
N VAL A 51 0.57 9.15 -17.05
CA VAL A 51 1.22 10.46 -17.21
C VAL A 51 2.26 10.46 -18.33
N ILE A 52 2.77 9.28 -18.74
CA ILE A 52 3.63 9.14 -19.93
C ILE A 52 2.98 9.65 -21.23
N LYS A 53 1.65 9.79 -21.25
CA LYS A 53 0.89 10.34 -22.36
C LYS A 53 1.20 11.83 -22.59
N LEU A 54 1.73 12.55 -21.60
CA LEU A 54 2.25 13.92 -21.76
C LEU A 54 3.43 13.94 -22.76
N PRO A 55 4.56 13.22 -22.53
CA PRO A 55 5.61 13.04 -23.54
C PRO A 55 5.13 12.62 -24.93
N ILE A 56 4.16 11.70 -25.01
CA ILE A 56 3.61 11.24 -26.30
C ILE A 56 2.90 12.40 -27.02
N MET A 57 2.04 13.14 -26.32
CA MET A 57 1.35 14.31 -26.88
C MET A 57 2.35 15.39 -27.34
N THR A 58 3.38 15.67 -26.54
CA THR A 58 4.34 16.72 -26.89
C THR A 58 5.17 16.35 -28.13
N ALA A 59 5.57 15.08 -28.26
CA ALA A 59 6.24 14.60 -29.46
C ALA A 59 5.30 14.60 -30.69
N PHE A 60 4.02 14.28 -30.52
CA PHE A 60 3.02 14.39 -31.59
C PHE A 60 2.94 15.83 -32.13
N PHE A 61 2.80 16.83 -31.25
CA PHE A 61 2.70 18.22 -31.68
C PHE A 61 4.01 18.76 -32.28
N ASP A 62 5.16 18.29 -31.85
CA ASP A 62 6.44 18.57 -32.51
C ASP A 62 6.46 18.08 -33.96
N LEU A 63 5.98 16.87 -34.23
CA LEU A 63 5.85 16.36 -35.60
C LEU A 63 4.83 17.14 -36.43
N VAL A 64 3.75 17.64 -35.81
CA VAL A 64 2.77 18.52 -36.47
C VAL A 64 3.41 19.85 -36.87
N ASP A 65 4.18 20.49 -35.98
CA ASP A 65 4.87 21.74 -36.26
C ASP A 65 5.87 21.60 -37.42
N HIS A 66 6.54 20.45 -37.49
CA HIS A 66 7.47 20.09 -38.57
C HIS A 66 6.76 19.54 -39.83
N LYS A 67 5.43 19.48 -39.85
CA LYS A 67 4.61 18.97 -40.96
C LYS A 67 4.92 17.52 -41.35
N LEU A 68 5.43 16.74 -40.41
CA LEU A 68 5.72 15.32 -40.57
C LEU A 68 4.49 14.45 -40.31
N ILE A 69 3.51 14.98 -39.59
CA ILE A 69 2.21 14.36 -39.33
C ILE A 69 1.11 15.38 -39.60
N ASP A 70 0.06 14.94 -40.30
CA ASP A 70 -1.20 15.67 -40.39
C ASP A 70 -2.08 15.33 -39.17
N PRO A 71 -2.45 16.30 -38.30
CA PRO A 71 -3.34 16.05 -37.18
C PRO A 71 -4.78 15.70 -37.60
N GLN A 72 -5.17 16.01 -38.84
CA GLN A 72 -6.50 15.69 -39.39
C GLN A 72 -6.55 14.32 -40.08
N GLN A 73 -5.42 13.60 -40.17
CA GLN A 73 -5.43 12.25 -40.75
C GLN A 73 -6.43 11.35 -40.01
N GLU A 74 -7.22 10.60 -40.77
CA GLU A 74 -8.16 9.62 -40.18
C GLU A 74 -7.41 8.41 -39.65
N VAL A 75 -7.78 7.96 -38.45
CA VAL A 75 -7.48 6.64 -37.92
C VAL A 75 -8.76 5.83 -37.82
N VAL A 76 -8.65 4.54 -38.16
CA VAL A 76 -9.76 3.59 -38.13
C VAL A 76 -9.55 2.68 -36.93
N LEU A 77 -10.56 2.58 -36.07
CA LEU A 77 -10.56 1.66 -34.93
C LEU A 77 -10.76 0.23 -35.43
N THR A 78 -9.76 -0.63 -35.25
CA THR A 78 -9.88 -2.07 -35.51
C THR A 78 -10.14 -2.85 -34.22
N LYS A 79 -10.55 -4.11 -34.36
CA LYS A 79 -10.77 -5.02 -33.24
C LYS A 79 -9.48 -5.25 -32.45
N GLU A 80 -8.35 -5.36 -33.14
CA GLU A 80 -7.01 -5.62 -32.58
C GLU A 80 -6.47 -4.42 -31.80
N ASP A 81 -6.91 -3.21 -32.13
CA ASP A 81 -6.50 -1.99 -31.47
C ASP A 81 -7.10 -1.88 -30.06
N LYS A 82 -8.33 -2.32 -29.87
CA LYS A 82 -9.11 -2.13 -28.63
C LYS A 82 -8.36 -2.61 -27.38
N LYS A 83 -8.28 -1.72 -26.38
CA LYS A 83 -7.73 -1.94 -25.03
C LYS A 83 -8.72 -1.45 -23.98
N PRO A 84 -8.59 -1.85 -22.70
CA PRO A 84 -9.47 -1.37 -21.64
C PRO A 84 -9.56 0.16 -21.64
N GLY A 85 -10.79 0.68 -21.74
CA GLY A 85 -11.09 2.10 -21.96
C GLY A 85 -12.42 2.28 -22.69
N LEU A 86 -12.77 3.52 -23.04
CA LEU A 86 -14.03 3.84 -23.74
C LEU A 86 -14.11 3.16 -25.12
N LEU A 87 -13.01 3.16 -25.88
CA LEU A 87 -13.04 2.72 -27.29
C LEU A 87 -13.24 1.21 -27.45
N GLN A 88 -13.06 0.40 -26.42
CA GLN A 88 -13.37 -1.03 -26.49
C GLN A 88 -14.87 -1.31 -26.73
N PHE A 89 -15.73 -0.37 -26.35
CA PHE A 89 -17.19 -0.46 -26.49
C PHE A 89 -17.74 0.18 -27.77
N MET A 90 -16.87 0.78 -28.59
CA MET A 90 -17.27 1.39 -29.86
C MET A 90 -17.24 0.36 -30.98
N ASP A 91 -18.02 0.56 -32.04
CA ASP A 91 -18.05 -0.35 -33.18
C ASP A 91 -16.72 -0.37 -33.95
N ASP A 92 -16.39 -1.54 -34.50
CA ASP A 92 -15.25 -1.68 -35.41
C ASP A 92 -15.47 -0.81 -36.66
N GLY A 93 -14.41 -0.19 -37.16
CA GLY A 93 -14.48 0.71 -38.31
C GLY A 93 -14.82 2.17 -37.96
N LEU A 94 -15.03 2.50 -36.68
CA LEU A 94 -15.16 3.89 -36.24
C LEU A 94 -13.95 4.71 -36.72
N LYS A 95 -14.24 5.84 -37.37
CA LYS A 95 -13.23 6.79 -37.86
C LYS A 95 -13.15 7.99 -36.93
N MET A 96 -11.94 8.42 -36.63
CA MET A 96 -11.69 9.68 -35.92
C MET A 96 -10.42 10.33 -36.44
N THR A 97 -10.28 11.64 -36.27
CA THR A 97 -9.02 12.31 -36.58
C THR A 97 -7.95 11.91 -35.56
N LEU A 98 -6.68 11.94 -35.96
CA LEU A 98 -5.57 11.69 -35.04
C LEU A 98 -5.56 12.69 -33.87
N LEU A 99 -5.95 13.95 -34.13
CA LEU A 99 -6.14 14.94 -33.07
C LEU A 99 -7.25 14.57 -32.08
N ASP A 100 -8.35 13.95 -32.53
CA ASP A 100 -9.38 13.45 -31.61
C ASP A 100 -8.90 12.27 -30.79
N ALA A 101 -8.07 11.40 -31.37
CA ALA A 101 -7.38 10.36 -30.60
C ALA A 101 -6.46 10.96 -29.52
N VAL A 102 -5.72 12.05 -29.83
CA VAL A 102 -4.92 12.78 -28.81
C VAL A 102 -5.82 13.37 -27.72
N LYS A 103 -6.98 13.93 -28.07
CA LYS A 103 -7.95 14.42 -27.07
C LYS A 103 -8.41 13.30 -26.15
N LEU A 104 -8.86 12.16 -26.69
CA LEU A 104 -9.29 11.00 -25.88
C LEU A 104 -8.16 10.44 -25.01
N MET A 105 -6.93 10.39 -25.55
CA MET A 105 -5.73 9.97 -24.83
C MET A 105 -5.48 10.82 -23.58
N ILE A 106 -5.75 12.12 -23.63
CA ILE A 106 -5.51 13.02 -22.50
C ILE A 106 -6.75 13.14 -21.60
N VAL A 107 -7.89 13.55 -22.16
CA VAL A 107 -9.15 13.88 -21.44
C VAL A 107 -9.68 12.70 -20.65
N LEU A 108 -9.71 11.51 -21.26
CA LEU A 108 -10.27 10.28 -20.66
C LEU A 108 -9.21 9.24 -20.36
N SER A 109 -7.93 9.58 -20.55
CA SER A 109 -6.81 8.64 -20.41
C SER A 109 -6.98 7.38 -21.27
N GLU A 110 -7.54 7.49 -22.47
CA GLU A 110 -7.96 6.32 -23.25
C GLU A 110 -6.74 5.56 -23.83
N ASN A 111 -6.67 4.25 -23.58
CA ASN A 111 -5.49 3.43 -23.87
C ASN A 111 -5.36 3.02 -25.35
N THR A 112 -6.49 2.80 -26.02
CA THR A 112 -6.55 2.47 -27.46
C THR A 112 -6.03 3.65 -28.30
N ALA A 113 -6.57 4.83 -28.09
CA ALA A 113 -6.20 6.11 -28.66
C ALA A 113 -4.73 6.44 -28.37
N THR A 114 -4.23 6.13 -27.17
CA THR A 114 -2.79 6.27 -26.87
C THR A 114 -1.94 5.46 -27.85
N ASN A 115 -2.31 4.19 -28.06
CA ASN A 115 -1.59 3.32 -28.97
C ASN A 115 -1.78 3.75 -30.44
N LEU A 116 -2.98 4.17 -30.85
CA LEU A 116 -3.23 4.70 -32.20
C LEU A 116 -2.38 5.94 -32.48
N VAL A 117 -2.24 6.85 -31.51
CA VAL A 117 -1.35 8.03 -31.63
C VAL A 117 0.10 7.60 -31.73
N LEU A 118 0.56 6.76 -30.80
CA LEU A 118 1.94 6.28 -30.76
C LEU A 118 2.33 5.57 -32.06
N ASP A 119 1.42 4.78 -32.63
CA ASP A 119 1.64 4.00 -33.84
C ASP A 119 1.79 4.87 -35.10
N ARG A 120 1.35 6.14 -35.05
CA ARG A 120 1.54 7.11 -36.13
C ARG A 120 2.80 7.95 -36.00
N LEU A 121 3.50 7.92 -34.86
CA LEU A 121 4.74 8.69 -34.68
C LEU A 121 5.90 8.14 -35.53
N ALA A 122 5.95 6.82 -35.75
CA ALA A 122 6.96 6.18 -36.60
C ALA A 122 6.54 4.76 -37.02
N PRO A 123 7.14 4.18 -38.08
CA PRO A 123 6.75 2.87 -38.61
C PRO A 123 6.97 1.71 -37.64
N THR A 124 8.12 1.64 -36.95
CA THR A 124 8.45 0.53 -36.05
C THR A 124 8.32 0.92 -34.57
N HIS A 125 8.08 -0.06 -33.71
CA HIS A 125 7.97 0.18 -32.26
C HIS A 125 9.20 0.88 -31.67
N ALA A 126 10.41 0.43 -32.04
CA ALA A 126 11.65 1.02 -31.56
C ALA A 126 11.79 2.50 -31.98
N GLU A 127 11.43 2.83 -33.23
CA GLU A 127 11.46 4.21 -33.72
C GLU A 127 10.42 5.08 -33.01
N ARG A 128 9.23 4.55 -32.70
CA ARG A 128 8.19 5.29 -31.95
C ARG A 128 8.69 5.69 -30.56
N LEU A 129 9.31 4.75 -29.85
CA LEU A 129 9.93 5.04 -28.55
C LEU A 129 11.04 6.09 -28.69
N LYS A 130 11.87 5.95 -29.72
CA LYS A 130 12.98 6.88 -29.99
C LYS A 130 12.48 8.30 -30.27
N VAL A 131 11.45 8.48 -31.08
CA VAL A 131 10.85 9.80 -31.37
C VAL A 131 10.42 10.50 -30.08
N VAL A 132 9.67 9.80 -29.22
CA VAL A 132 9.20 10.38 -27.94
C VAL A 132 10.37 10.70 -27.01
N ASN A 133 11.29 9.75 -26.84
CA ASN A 133 12.41 9.87 -25.90
C ASN A 133 13.44 10.92 -26.34
N ASP A 134 13.69 11.06 -27.64
CA ASP A 134 14.61 12.07 -28.16
C ASP A 134 14.02 13.47 -28.04
N PHE A 135 12.71 13.64 -28.31
CA PHE A 135 12.02 14.91 -28.12
C PHE A 135 12.15 15.40 -26.67
N VAL A 136 11.77 14.58 -25.68
CA VAL A 136 11.83 15.01 -24.27
C VAL A 136 13.28 15.27 -23.81
N ARG A 137 14.25 14.49 -24.29
CA ARG A 137 15.67 14.73 -24.01
C ARG A 137 16.14 16.07 -24.57
N GLN A 138 15.77 16.41 -25.81
CA GLN A 138 16.09 17.70 -26.44
C GLN A 138 15.41 18.86 -25.72
N ALA A 139 14.19 18.64 -25.21
CA ALA A 139 13.49 19.61 -24.37
C ALA A 139 14.13 19.79 -22.97
N GLY A 140 15.14 19.00 -22.62
CA GLY A 140 15.86 19.09 -21.33
C GLY A 140 15.26 18.25 -20.21
N VAL A 141 14.28 17.40 -20.52
CA VAL A 141 13.60 16.47 -19.61
C VAL A 141 14.36 15.13 -19.63
N LYS A 142 15.36 14.99 -18.74
CA LYS A 142 16.47 14.02 -18.91
C LYS A 142 16.22 12.65 -18.29
N ASN A 143 15.32 12.56 -17.33
CA ASN A 143 15.03 11.35 -16.56
C ASN A 143 13.69 10.71 -16.94
N THR A 144 13.05 11.21 -18.00
CA THR A 144 11.79 10.72 -18.52
C THR A 144 12.01 9.82 -19.72
N MET A 145 11.44 8.62 -19.68
CA MET A 145 11.52 7.65 -20.78
C MET A 145 10.21 6.88 -20.94
N LEU A 146 9.69 6.85 -22.16
CA LEU A 146 8.71 5.87 -22.60
C LEU A 146 9.45 4.55 -22.86
N LEU A 147 9.03 3.49 -22.17
CA LEU A 147 9.70 2.20 -22.17
C LEU A 147 8.94 1.16 -23.00
N ASN A 148 7.63 1.28 -23.15
CA ASN A 148 6.84 0.33 -23.93
C ASN A 148 5.51 0.92 -24.43
N ARG A 149 4.92 0.26 -25.44
CA ARG A 149 3.54 0.45 -25.88
C ARG A 149 2.58 -0.10 -24.81
N LEU A 150 1.41 0.52 -24.66
CA LEU A 150 0.46 0.12 -23.61
C LEU A 150 -0.14 -1.26 -23.91
N TYR A 151 -0.32 -2.08 -22.86
CA TYR A 151 -0.91 -3.43 -22.93
C TYR A 151 -0.27 -4.36 -23.98
N THR A 152 1.02 -4.18 -24.27
CA THR A 152 1.73 -4.97 -25.28
C THR A 152 2.88 -5.74 -24.61
N PHE A 153 2.63 -7.01 -24.24
CA PHE A 153 3.64 -7.86 -23.59
C PHE A 153 4.77 -8.24 -24.55
N SER A 154 4.48 -8.46 -25.83
CA SER A 154 5.46 -8.90 -26.84
C SER A 154 6.57 -7.87 -27.13
N THR A 155 6.33 -6.59 -26.84
CA THR A 155 7.29 -5.51 -27.04
C THR A 155 7.93 -5.04 -25.73
N LYS A 156 7.59 -5.70 -24.60
CA LYS A 156 8.15 -5.34 -23.29
C LYS A 156 9.62 -5.73 -23.25
N MET A 157 10.48 -4.76 -22.99
CA MET A 157 11.91 -5.02 -22.76
C MET A 157 12.13 -5.64 -21.38
N GLU A 158 13.11 -6.54 -21.27
CA GLU A 158 13.53 -7.16 -20.01
C GLU A 158 14.66 -6.37 -19.32
N THR A 159 14.61 -5.04 -19.37
CA THR A 159 15.58 -4.19 -18.67
C THR A 159 15.16 -3.96 -17.22
N PRO A 160 16.11 -3.67 -16.30
CA PRO A 160 15.79 -3.28 -14.92
C PRO A 160 14.74 -2.17 -14.83
N GLU A 161 14.83 -1.16 -15.69
CA GLU A 161 13.89 -0.04 -15.74
C GLU A 161 12.49 -0.50 -16.19
N ALA A 162 12.38 -1.30 -17.24
CA ALA A 162 11.09 -1.78 -17.74
C ALA A 162 10.42 -2.76 -16.76
N MET A 163 11.21 -3.52 -16.01
CA MET A 163 10.70 -4.36 -14.91
C MET A 163 10.21 -3.51 -13.73
N ARG A 164 10.94 -2.46 -13.35
CA ARG A 164 10.60 -1.62 -12.21
C ARG A 164 9.46 -0.62 -12.47
N TYR A 165 9.47 0.03 -13.63
CA TYR A 165 8.61 1.19 -13.91
C TYR A 165 7.53 0.92 -14.96
N GLY A 166 7.52 -0.27 -15.57
CA GLY A 166 6.50 -0.66 -16.54
C GLY A 166 6.58 0.13 -17.85
N ILE A 167 5.52 0.84 -18.22
CA ILE A 167 5.39 1.50 -19.53
C ILE A 167 6.25 2.76 -19.68
N GLY A 168 6.66 3.38 -18.57
CA GLY A 168 7.47 4.58 -18.61
C GLY A 168 7.88 5.05 -17.21
N MET A 169 8.99 5.76 -17.16
CA MET A 169 9.54 6.34 -15.94
C MET A 169 9.74 7.84 -16.09
N SER A 170 9.67 8.56 -14.97
CA SER A 170 9.95 10.00 -14.92
C SER A 170 10.30 10.43 -13.49
N THR A 171 10.58 11.71 -13.30
CA THR A 171 10.79 12.35 -12.00
C THR A 171 9.81 13.53 -11.88
N PRO A 172 9.35 13.88 -10.67
CA PRO A 172 8.56 15.10 -10.46
C PRO A 172 9.19 16.35 -11.09
N GLU A 173 10.50 16.56 -10.95
CA GLU A 173 11.20 17.73 -11.52
C GLU A 173 11.08 17.83 -13.05
N ASP A 174 11.28 16.69 -13.73
CA ASP A 174 11.18 16.61 -15.18
C ASP A 174 9.80 17.01 -15.68
N MET A 175 8.74 16.56 -14.99
CA MET A 175 7.37 16.86 -15.36
C MET A 175 7.02 18.32 -15.09
N VAL A 176 7.50 18.92 -13.99
CA VAL A 176 7.34 20.36 -13.77
C VAL A 176 8.06 21.18 -14.83
N LEU A 177 9.26 20.77 -15.26
CA LEU A 177 10.00 21.43 -16.34
C LEU A 177 9.25 21.35 -17.68
N LEU A 178 8.65 20.20 -17.99
CA LEU A 178 7.82 20.03 -19.19
C LEU A 178 6.62 21.00 -19.17
N MET A 179 5.91 21.08 -18.04
CA MET A 179 4.76 21.96 -17.88
C MET A 179 5.14 23.46 -17.87
N GLU A 180 6.29 23.82 -17.30
CA GLU A 180 6.85 25.17 -17.38
C GLU A 180 7.11 25.58 -18.83
N LYS A 181 7.75 24.71 -19.62
CA LYS A 181 8.03 24.98 -21.04
C LYS A 181 6.76 25.09 -21.87
N LEU A 182 5.75 24.29 -21.55
CA LEU A 182 4.42 24.37 -22.16
C LEU A 182 3.72 25.70 -21.86
N TYR A 183 3.77 26.14 -20.59
CA TYR A 183 3.22 27.43 -20.17
C TYR A 183 3.89 28.60 -20.90
N ASN A 184 5.23 28.60 -20.93
CA ASN A 184 6.04 29.64 -21.55
C ASN A 184 6.08 29.58 -23.08
N LYS A 185 5.38 28.64 -23.72
CA LYS A 185 5.35 28.45 -25.18
C LYS A 185 6.73 28.19 -25.81
N THR A 186 7.61 27.54 -25.05
CA THR A 186 8.97 27.16 -25.49
C THR A 186 9.14 25.67 -25.74
N LEU A 187 8.08 24.88 -25.54
CA LEU A 187 8.11 23.43 -25.74
C LEU A 187 7.91 23.02 -27.20
N ALA A 188 7.08 23.77 -27.92
CA ALA A 188 6.69 23.59 -29.32
C ALA A 188 6.26 24.97 -29.86
N SER A 189 5.70 25.07 -31.06
CA SER A 189 5.11 26.31 -31.56
C SER A 189 4.03 26.84 -30.61
N GLU A 190 3.77 28.15 -30.64
CA GLU A 190 2.78 28.78 -29.78
C GLU A 190 1.38 28.17 -29.99
N ALA A 191 0.99 27.93 -31.24
CA ALA A 191 -0.29 27.30 -31.60
C ALA A 191 -0.42 25.87 -31.06
N SER A 192 0.65 25.08 -31.13
CA SER A 192 0.71 23.73 -30.59
C SER A 192 0.68 23.73 -29.06
N CYS A 193 1.41 24.64 -28.41
CA CYS A 193 1.34 24.81 -26.95
C CYS A 193 -0.04 25.25 -26.47
N ASN A 194 -0.72 26.13 -27.21
CA ASN A 194 -2.10 26.52 -26.91
C ASN A 194 -3.05 25.33 -27.05
N SER A 195 -2.93 24.55 -28.13
CA SER A 195 -3.74 23.34 -28.35
C SER A 195 -3.55 22.32 -27.22
N MET A 196 -2.31 22.04 -26.82
CA MET A 196 -2.01 21.11 -25.72
C MET A 196 -2.62 21.58 -24.39
N LEU A 197 -2.52 22.87 -24.06
CA LEU A 197 -3.13 23.41 -22.84
C LEU A 197 -4.66 23.28 -22.86
N GLU A 198 -5.32 23.58 -23.97
CA GLU A 198 -6.77 23.47 -24.07
C GLU A 198 -7.26 22.02 -23.99
N ILE A 199 -6.46 21.06 -24.46
CA ILE A 199 -6.75 19.62 -24.28
C ILE A 199 -6.60 19.24 -22.80
N LEU A 200 -5.52 19.68 -22.14
CA LEU A 200 -5.23 19.35 -20.75
C LEU A 200 -6.23 19.97 -19.76
N LYS A 201 -6.79 21.15 -20.06
CA LYS A 201 -7.85 21.77 -19.25
C LYS A 201 -9.17 21.00 -19.25
N ARG A 202 -9.35 20.08 -20.21
CA ARG A 202 -10.55 19.24 -20.35
C ARG A 202 -10.40 17.89 -19.65
N GLN A 203 -9.36 17.70 -18.83
CA GLN A 203 -9.21 16.49 -18.04
C GLN A 203 -10.44 16.25 -17.15
N GLU A 204 -11.00 15.04 -17.20
CA GLU A 204 -12.21 14.72 -16.43
C GLU A 204 -11.88 14.13 -15.05
N TYR A 205 -10.72 13.47 -14.89
CA TYR A 205 -10.30 12.89 -13.60
C TYR A 205 -9.69 13.95 -12.67
N ASN A 206 -10.53 14.59 -11.86
CA ASN A 206 -10.17 15.74 -11.02
C ASN A 206 -9.88 15.37 -9.54
N ASP A 207 -9.71 14.09 -9.24
CA ASP A 207 -9.72 13.54 -7.87
C ASP A 207 -8.40 13.70 -7.10
N MET A 208 -7.32 14.19 -7.73
CA MET A 208 -6.03 14.42 -7.09
C MET A 208 -5.68 15.91 -7.00
N VAL A 209 -4.90 16.47 -7.95
CA VAL A 209 -4.43 17.87 -7.83
C VAL A 209 -5.56 18.87 -7.66
N PRO A 210 -6.66 18.82 -8.45
CA PRO A 210 -7.74 19.80 -8.33
C PRO A 210 -8.59 19.64 -7.06
N ARG A 211 -8.68 18.42 -6.51
CA ARG A 211 -9.72 18.00 -5.55
C ARG A 211 -9.88 18.91 -4.33
N LEU A 212 -8.76 19.31 -3.73
CA LEU A 212 -8.75 20.09 -2.48
C LEU A 212 -8.37 21.55 -2.69
N LEU A 213 -8.25 22.03 -3.93
CA LEU A 213 -8.02 23.45 -4.20
C LEU A 213 -9.31 24.25 -3.99
N PRO A 214 -9.23 25.54 -3.60
CA PRO A 214 -10.37 26.30 -3.12
C PRO A 214 -11.16 26.90 -4.29
N LYS A 215 -11.58 26.06 -5.25
CA LYS A 215 -12.24 26.47 -6.51
C LYS A 215 -13.41 27.44 -6.29
N HIS A 216 -14.20 27.22 -5.24
CA HIS A 216 -15.39 28.04 -4.95
C HIS A 216 -15.06 29.44 -4.43
N GLU A 217 -13.82 29.69 -4.01
CA GLU A 217 -13.36 30.98 -3.51
C GLU A 217 -12.67 31.83 -4.59
N LEU A 218 -12.54 31.29 -5.81
CA LEU A 218 -11.74 31.86 -6.88
C LEU A 218 -12.62 32.29 -8.06
N LYS A 219 -12.29 33.44 -8.64
CA LYS A 219 -12.92 33.97 -9.86
C LYS A 219 -12.38 33.28 -11.11
N GLN A 220 -11.10 32.91 -11.10
CA GLN A 220 -10.44 32.17 -12.17
C GLN A 220 -9.85 30.88 -11.61
N PHE A 221 -10.25 29.75 -12.18
CA PHE A 221 -9.76 28.45 -11.77
C PHE A 221 -9.63 27.52 -12.97
N ASP A 222 -8.43 27.47 -13.55
CA ASP A 222 -8.09 26.54 -14.60
C ASP A 222 -7.01 25.58 -14.09
N VAL A 223 -7.23 24.28 -14.29
CA VAL A 223 -6.22 23.25 -14.04
C VAL A 223 -6.03 22.45 -15.32
N ALA A 224 -4.87 22.61 -15.96
CA ALA A 224 -4.49 21.84 -17.14
C ALA A 224 -3.61 20.67 -16.68
N HIS A 225 -4.12 19.44 -16.70
CA HIS A 225 -3.43 18.32 -16.06
C HIS A 225 -3.63 16.95 -16.70
N LYS A 226 -2.77 16.01 -16.31
CA LYS A 226 -2.84 14.61 -16.69
C LYS A 226 -2.59 13.72 -15.47
N THR A 227 -3.55 12.82 -15.23
CA THR A 227 -3.49 11.79 -14.21
C THR A 227 -2.87 10.48 -14.71
N GLY A 228 -2.42 9.64 -13.78
CA GLY A 228 -1.95 8.29 -14.02
C GLY A 228 -2.28 7.38 -12.85
N TRP A 229 -2.80 6.21 -13.16
CA TRP A 229 -3.21 5.21 -12.16
C TRP A 229 -2.84 3.82 -12.63
N ILE A 230 -2.15 3.05 -11.79
CA ILE A 230 -1.98 1.61 -11.95
C ILE A 230 -1.58 1.00 -10.62
N ASN A 231 -2.39 0.09 -10.05
CA ASN A 231 -2.10 -0.60 -8.79
C ASN A 231 -1.59 0.37 -7.70
N GLU A 232 -0.35 0.18 -7.28
CA GLU A 232 0.40 0.94 -6.25
C GLU A 232 0.79 2.36 -6.68
N THR A 233 0.57 2.73 -7.94
CA THR A 233 1.03 4.00 -8.53
C THR A 233 -0.12 4.96 -8.76
N LYS A 234 0.01 6.17 -8.23
CA LYS A 234 -0.90 7.31 -8.46
C LYS A 234 -0.07 8.54 -8.80
N VAL A 235 -0.37 9.18 -9.92
CA VAL A 235 0.40 10.33 -10.41
C VAL A 235 -0.55 11.38 -10.95
N ASP A 236 -0.25 12.66 -10.69
CA ASP A 236 -0.93 13.78 -11.33
C ASP A 236 0.06 14.92 -11.59
N VAL A 237 0.06 15.42 -12.82
CA VAL A 237 0.93 16.50 -13.29
C VAL A 237 0.08 17.61 -13.85
N ALA A 238 0.20 18.80 -13.30
CA ALA A 238 -0.73 19.90 -13.52
C ALA A 238 -0.04 21.25 -13.69
N LEU A 239 -0.69 22.12 -14.44
CA LEU A 239 -0.53 23.56 -14.43
C LEU A 239 -1.79 24.17 -13.82
N VAL A 240 -1.64 24.76 -12.63
CA VAL A 240 -2.74 25.43 -11.90
C VAL A 240 -2.64 26.92 -12.17
N MET A 241 -3.69 27.49 -12.76
CA MET A 241 -3.77 28.90 -13.17
C MET A 241 -4.99 29.54 -12.50
N THR A 242 -4.72 30.44 -11.55
CA THR A 242 -5.74 31.17 -10.81
C THR A 242 -5.38 32.64 -10.73
N GLU A 243 -6.30 33.49 -10.25
CA GLU A 243 -5.99 34.89 -10.00
C GLU A 243 -4.99 35.10 -8.85
N LYS A 244 -4.85 34.12 -7.93
CA LYS A 244 -3.91 34.20 -6.79
C LYS A 244 -2.51 33.72 -7.15
N VAL A 245 -2.41 32.60 -7.86
CA VAL A 245 -1.13 31.96 -8.19
C VAL A 245 -1.21 31.22 -9.52
N THR A 246 -0.07 31.17 -10.21
CA THR A 246 0.13 30.31 -11.39
C THR A 246 1.36 29.45 -11.16
N TYR A 247 1.18 28.13 -11.10
CA TYR A 247 2.27 27.20 -10.80
C TYR A 247 2.12 25.88 -11.55
N ALA A 248 3.24 25.24 -11.84
CA ALA A 248 3.30 23.86 -12.28
C ALA A 248 3.58 22.95 -11.08
N VAL A 249 2.96 21.77 -11.04
CA VAL A 249 3.13 20.78 -9.97
C VAL A 249 3.11 19.36 -10.54
N ALA A 250 3.93 18.49 -10.00
CA ALA A 250 3.96 17.07 -10.30
C ALA A 250 4.00 16.29 -8.99
N ILE A 251 3.04 15.39 -8.81
CA ILE A 251 2.90 14.54 -7.64
C ILE A 251 2.93 13.09 -8.11
N PHE A 252 3.90 12.34 -7.61
CA PHE A 252 4.10 10.93 -7.90
C PHE A 252 4.02 10.13 -6.61
N ILE A 253 3.26 9.05 -6.63
CA ILE A 253 3.16 8.10 -5.52
C ILE A 253 3.36 6.71 -6.11
N ASP A 254 4.31 5.96 -5.58
CA ASP A 254 4.48 4.53 -5.87
C ASP A 254 4.54 3.69 -4.58
N LYS A 255 4.57 2.36 -4.71
CA LYS A 255 4.54 1.42 -3.57
C LYS A 255 3.37 1.64 -2.62
N HIS A 256 2.28 2.22 -3.12
CA HIS A 256 1.12 2.54 -2.32
C HIS A 256 0.35 1.26 -2.00
N PRO A 257 0.06 0.99 -0.71
CA PRO A 257 -0.59 -0.24 -0.29
C PRO A 257 -2.05 -0.39 -0.77
N ASP A 258 -2.75 0.73 -0.94
CA ASP A 258 -4.15 0.73 -1.38
C ASP A 258 -4.27 0.52 -2.90
N HIS A 259 -4.79 -0.64 -3.28
CA HIS A 259 -4.98 -1.06 -4.68
C HIS A 259 -6.39 -0.86 -5.21
N HIS A 260 -7.33 -0.31 -4.42
CA HIS A 260 -8.70 -0.05 -4.88
C HIS A 260 -8.70 0.94 -6.06
N GLU A 261 -9.75 0.89 -6.87
CA GLU A 261 -9.94 1.72 -8.07
C GLU A 261 -11.10 2.72 -7.88
N ASP A 262 -11.11 3.45 -6.77
CA ASP A 262 -12.13 4.45 -6.45
C ASP A 262 -11.53 5.76 -5.92
N ILE A 263 -12.32 6.83 -5.95
CA ILE A 263 -11.86 8.18 -5.60
C ILE A 263 -11.39 8.32 -4.14
N GLU A 264 -11.79 7.44 -3.24
CA GLU A 264 -11.34 7.43 -1.83
C GLU A 264 -10.07 6.62 -1.61
N ASN A 265 -9.45 6.11 -2.69
CA ASN A 265 -8.13 5.49 -2.62
C ASN A 265 -7.13 6.40 -1.88
N ARG A 266 -6.47 5.86 -0.86
CA ARG A 266 -5.58 6.61 0.03
C ARG A 266 -4.40 7.26 -0.69
N GLY A 267 -3.91 6.69 -1.80
CA GLY A 267 -2.88 7.30 -2.62
C GLY A 267 -3.40 8.50 -3.41
N VAL A 268 -4.66 8.46 -3.86
CA VAL A 268 -5.33 9.62 -4.47
C VAL A 268 -5.50 10.73 -3.44
N LEU A 269 -5.98 10.39 -2.24
CA LEU A 269 -6.12 11.33 -1.13
C LEU A 269 -4.77 11.92 -0.73
N LEU A 270 -3.72 11.12 -0.61
CA LEU A 270 -2.36 11.60 -0.35
C LEU A 270 -1.94 12.66 -1.38
N GLY A 271 -2.13 12.41 -2.67
CA GLY A 271 -1.78 13.37 -3.70
C GLY A 271 -2.64 14.65 -3.67
N ALA A 272 -3.93 14.53 -3.34
CA ALA A 272 -4.80 15.68 -3.16
C ALA A 272 -4.38 16.55 -1.97
N HIS A 273 -4.01 15.94 -0.85
CA HIS A 273 -3.50 16.63 0.33
C HIS A 273 -2.12 17.27 0.08
N ALA A 274 -1.22 16.58 -0.62
CA ALA A 274 0.07 17.14 -1.03
C ALA A 274 -0.12 18.35 -1.97
N SER A 275 -1.07 18.28 -2.93
CA SER A 275 -1.45 19.41 -3.78
C SER A 275 -1.93 20.61 -2.96
N ARG A 276 -2.80 20.37 -1.96
CA ARG A 276 -3.27 21.43 -1.05
C ARG A 276 -2.12 22.04 -0.23
N ALA A 277 -1.17 21.24 0.24
CA ALA A 277 0.00 21.74 0.96
C ALA A 277 0.86 22.66 0.08
N VAL A 278 1.09 22.28 -1.20
CA VAL A 278 1.79 23.13 -2.18
C VAL A 278 1.04 24.44 -2.45
N TRP A 279 -0.28 24.39 -2.61
CA TRP A 279 -1.10 25.60 -2.75
C TRP A 279 -0.94 26.55 -1.56
N ASN A 280 -1.07 26.02 -0.34
CA ASN A 280 -0.96 26.80 0.89
C ASN A 280 0.41 27.46 1.00
N PHE A 281 1.48 26.74 0.63
CA PHE A 281 2.83 27.29 0.59
C PHE A 281 2.94 28.50 -0.33
N PHE A 282 2.50 28.40 -1.59
CA PHE A 282 2.63 29.53 -2.53
C PHE A 282 1.68 30.70 -2.28
N THR A 283 0.57 30.49 -1.58
CA THR A 283 -0.47 31.51 -1.38
C THR A 283 -0.51 32.07 0.04
N GLY A 284 0.17 31.43 0.99
CA GLY A 284 0.02 31.70 2.43
C GLY A 284 -1.34 31.29 3.00
N ASP A 285 -2.15 30.56 2.22
CA ASP A 285 -3.48 30.11 2.62
C ASP A 285 -3.40 29.08 3.76
N ARG A 286 -4.36 29.16 4.68
CA ARG A 286 -4.52 28.24 5.81
C ARG A 286 -5.91 27.57 5.82
N GLY A 287 -6.72 27.85 4.80
CA GLY A 287 -8.11 27.44 4.66
C GLY A 287 -8.27 25.97 4.29
N TYR A 288 -7.72 25.05 5.06
CA TYR A 288 -8.16 23.67 5.06
C TYR A 288 -7.82 23.08 6.42
N LYS A 289 -8.80 23.01 7.32
CA LYS A 289 -8.70 22.05 8.41
C LYS A 289 -8.78 20.69 7.76
N LEU A 290 -7.73 19.89 7.91
CA LEU A 290 -7.78 18.46 7.67
C LEU A 290 -9.08 17.98 8.31
N ARG A 291 -10.09 17.59 7.50
CA ARG A 291 -11.08 16.67 8.04
C ARG A 291 -10.26 15.46 8.45
N ASP A 292 -10.48 14.96 9.66
CA ASP A 292 -9.89 13.71 10.10
C ASP A 292 -10.09 12.71 8.95
N VAL A 293 -8.97 12.23 8.42
CA VAL A 293 -8.97 11.19 7.40
C VAL A 293 -9.81 10.07 7.98
N VAL A 294 -10.87 9.67 7.27
CA VAL A 294 -11.65 8.50 7.66
C VAL A 294 -10.63 7.37 7.84
N ALA A 295 -10.57 6.82 9.07
CA ALA A 295 -9.63 5.77 9.44
C ALA A 295 -9.62 4.69 8.35
N SER A 296 -8.42 4.17 8.06
CA SER A 296 -8.13 3.11 7.06
C SER A 296 -9.36 2.32 6.62
N HIS A 297 -9.71 2.39 5.33
CA HIS A 297 -10.73 1.52 4.73
C HIS A 297 -10.45 0.07 5.13
N VAL A 298 -11.50 -0.61 5.58
CA VAL A 298 -11.44 -2.00 6.05
C VAL A 298 -12.03 -2.88 4.95
N ASP A 299 -11.22 -3.74 4.38
CA ASP A 299 -11.64 -4.58 3.24
C ASP A 299 -12.27 -5.86 3.77
N TRP A 300 -13.60 -5.94 3.72
CA TRP A 300 -14.35 -7.12 4.16
C TRP A 300 -14.46 -8.19 3.08
N ASN A 301 -14.26 -9.44 3.48
CA ASN A 301 -14.30 -10.61 2.62
C ASN A 301 -15.05 -11.78 3.30
N THR A 302 -15.84 -12.51 2.52
CA THR A 302 -16.55 -13.70 3.01
C THR A 302 -15.60 -14.89 3.11
N PHE A 303 -15.77 -15.72 4.14
CA PHE A 303 -14.98 -16.94 4.34
C PHE A 303 -15.85 -18.09 4.86
N PRO A 304 -15.50 -19.36 4.62
CA PRO A 304 -16.23 -20.47 5.22
C PRO A 304 -16.32 -20.35 6.75
N GLY A 305 -17.53 -20.18 7.28
CA GLY A 305 -17.81 -20.08 8.71
C GLY A 305 -17.67 -18.68 9.32
N GLY A 306 -17.42 -17.63 8.53
CA GLY A 306 -17.29 -16.26 9.03
C GLY A 306 -16.98 -15.24 7.95
N ASN A 307 -16.43 -14.12 8.36
CA ASN A 307 -15.85 -13.12 7.46
C ASN A 307 -14.43 -12.85 7.91
N TRP A 308 -13.57 -12.39 7.01
CA TRP A 308 -12.33 -11.75 7.40
C TRP A 308 -12.27 -10.35 6.83
N LEU A 309 -11.45 -9.53 7.45
CA LEU A 309 -11.16 -8.19 6.99
C LEU A 309 -9.66 -7.95 7.02
N ILE A 310 -9.21 -7.01 6.20
CA ILE A 310 -7.85 -6.51 6.23
C ILE A 310 -7.88 -4.99 6.25
N TYR A 311 -7.01 -4.41 7.08
CA TYR A 311 -6.76 -2.99 7.11
C TYR A 311 -5.28 -2.76 7.42
N ARG A 312 -4.83 -1.52 7.29
CA ARG A 312 -3.43 -1.15 7.52
C ARG A 312 -3.32 -0.19 8.68
N SER A 313 -2.32 -0.43 9.52
CA SER A 313 -2.17 0.28 10.78
C SER A 313 -0.72 0.70 11.02
N GLY A 314 -0.55 1.92 11.53
CA GLY A 314 0.73 2.38 12.07
C GLY A 314 1.21 1.52 13.24
N HIS A 315 0.33 0.74 13.86
CA HIS A 315 0.63 -0.17 14.97
C HIS A 315 0.93 -1.61 14.55
N ALA A 316 0.86 -1.94 13.25
CA ALA A 316 1.38 -3.19 12.73
C ALA A 316 2.91 -3.32 12.95
N PRO A 317 3.46 -4.54 12.97
CA PRO A 317 4.88 -4.77 13.22
C PRO A 317 5.81 -3.94 12.33
N PHE A 318 5.44 -3.76 11.05
CA PHE A 318 6.20 -3.00 10.06
C PHE A 318 5.38 -1.86 9.45
N PRO A 319 6.02 -0.81 8.90
CA PRO A 319 7.46 -0.57 8.86
C PRO A 319 8.07 -0.26 10.25
N HIS A 320 9.38 -0.50 10.39
CA HIS A 320 10.13 -0.26 11.62
C HIS A 320 11.54 0.30 11.32
N PRO A 321 12.07 1.29 12.07
CA PRO A 321 13.38 1.91 11.80
C PRO A 321 14.56 0.93 11.71
N GLU A 322 14.57 -0.14 12.50
CA GLU A 322 15.63 -1.18 12.45
C GLU A 322 15.64 -2.03 11.16
N ARG A 323 14.65 -1.85 10.28
CA ARG A 323 14.59 -2.48 8.95
C ARG A 323 14.47 -1.48 7.80
N LYS A 324 14.75 -0.19 8.06
CA LYS A 324 14.72 0.86 7.02
C LYS A 324 15.67 0.58 5.84
N ASP A 325 16.76 -0.15 6.08
CA ASP A 325 17.78 -0.51 5.08
C ASP A 325 17.70 -1.99 4.65
N GLY A 326 16.72 -2.73 5.16
CA GLY A 326 16.53 -4.16 4.90
C GLY A 326 17.35 -5.05 5.83
N LEU A 327 17.45 -6.34 5.50
CA LEU A 327 18.27 -7.32 6.21
C LEU A 327 19.22 -8.02 5.24
N ARG A 328 20.51 -7.97 5.53
CA ARG A 328 21.52 -8.81 4.85
C ARG A 328 21.93 -9.95 5.79
N LYS A 329 21.75 -11.19 5.36
CA LYS A 329 22.15 -12.39 6.11
C LYS A 329 23.60 -12.76 5.81
N ASN A 330 24.20 -13.54 6.71
CA ASN A 330 25.59 -14.01 6.59
C ASN A 330 25.82 -14.89 5.35
N ASP A 331 24.77 -15.54 4.84
CA ASP A 331 24.80 -16.34 3.61
C ASP A 331 24.75 -15.49 2.33
N GLY A 332 24.76 -14.15 2.45
CA GLY A 332 24.68 -13.21 1.34
C GLY A 332 23.26 -12.84 0.91
N THR A 333 22.23 -13.54 1.42
CA THR A 333 20.83 -13.22 1.13
C THR A 333 20.49 -11.82 1.61
N PHE A 334 19.85 -11.03 0.75
CA PHE A 334 19.38 -9.68 1.08
C PHE A 334 17.87 -9.58 0.95
N TYR A 335 17.21 -9.17 2.02
CA TYR A 335 15.80 -8.84 2.07
C TYR A 335 15.66 -7.31 2.09
N PRO A 336 15.33 -6.66 0.95
CA PRO A 336 15.13 -5.21 0.91
C PRO A 336 13.90 -4.74 1.73
N PRO A 337 13.81 -3.46 2.10
CA PRO A 337 12.67 -2.87 2.83
C PRO A 337 11.30 -3.20 2.20
N PRO A 338 10.91 -2.74 1.00
CA PRO A 338 9.86 -3.42 0.25
C PRO A 338 10.32 -4.71 -0.45
N PRO A 339 9.49 -5.77 -0.48
CA PRO A 339 8.19 -5.89 0.20
C PRO A 339 8.29 -6.37 1.66
N HIS A 340 9.48 -6.80 2.12
CA HIS A 340 9.65 -7.62 3.32
C HIS A 340 9.32 -6.92 4.65
N TYR A 341 9.44 -5.59 4.70
CA TYR A 341 9.37 -4.75 5.90
C TYR A 341 8.57 -3.46 5.68
N SER A 342 7.74 -3.40 4.63
CA SER A 342 6.86 -2.26 4.32
C SER A 342 5.38 -2.56 4.53
N ASP A 343 5.01 -3.83 4.69
CA ASP A 343 3.62 -4.22 4.85
C ASP A 343 3.12 -3.98 6.28
N SER A 344 2.13 -3.10 6.39
CA SER A 344 1.49 -2.68 7.64
C SER A 344 0.10 -3.30 7.83
N SER A 345 -0.20 -4.37 7.10
CA SER A 345 -1.50 -5.01 7.16
C SER A 345 -1.73 -5.81 8.44
N ILE A 346 -2.99 -5.78 8.87
CA ILE A 346 -3.56 -6.62 9.92
C ILE A 346 -4.77 -7.32 9.31
N VAL A 347 -4.75 -8.64 9.29
CA VAL A 347 -5.91 -9.46 8.92
C VAL A 347 -6.64 -9.86 10.19
N ILE A 348 -7.98 -9.73 10.20
CA ILE A 348 -8.82 -10.20 11.29
C ILE A 348 -9.86 -11.17 10.74
N PHE A 349 -9.95 -12.37 11.30
CA PHE A 349 -11.07 -13.28 11.04
C PHE A 349 -12.11 -13.19 12.16
N VAL A 350 -13.37 -13.01 11.75
CA VAL A 350 -14.57 -12.89 12.57
C VAL A 350 -15.45 -14.11 12.30
N PRO A 351 -15.50 -15.09 13.22
CA PRO A 351 -16.42 -16.22 13.08
C PRO A 351 -17.87 -15.75 13.01
N LYS A 352 -18.71 -16.39 12.19
CA LYS A 352 -20.13 -16.04 12.04
C LYS A 352 -20.90 -16.10 13.37
N HIS A 353 -20.42 -16.96 14.27
CA HIS A 353 -21.00 -17.21 15.58
C HIS A 353 -20.42 -16.32 16.69
N PHE A 354 -19.49 -15.42 16.36
CA PHE A 354 -18.86 -14.53 17.33
C PHE A 354 -19.90 -13.61 17.99
N VAL A 355 -19.81 -13.46 19.30
CA VAL A 355 -20.63 -12.56 20.12
C VAL A 355 -19.73 -11.90 21.17
N GLU A 356 -19.73 -10.56 21.21
CA GLU A 356 -19.04 -9.81 22.27
C GLU A 356 -19.61 -10.16 23.65
N THR A 357 -18.73 -10.44 24.63
CA THR A 357 -19.15 -10.77 25.99
C THR A 357 -19.38 -9.51 26.82
N SER A 358 -20.10 -9.62 27.95
CA SER A 358 -20.25 -8.51 28.90
C SER A 358 -18.92 -8.02 29.48
N GLU A 359 -17.91 -8.89 29.52
CA GLU A 359 -16.58 -8.56 30.01
C GLU A 359 -15.66 -7.96 28.95
N GLY A 360 -16.09 -7.95 27.68
CA GLY A 360 -15.35 -7.44 26.53
C GLY A 360 -15.09 -8.51 25.47
N THR A 361 -14.11 -8.26 24.61
CA THR A 361 -13.78 -9.09 23.45
C THR A 361 -12.61 -10.03 23.75
N ASN A 362 -12.77 -11.31 23.41
CA ASN A 362 -11.67 -12.28 23.42
C ASN A 362 -10.90 -12.21 22.09
N LEU A 363 -9.57 -12.20 22.15
CA LEU A 363 -8.71 -12.16 20.96
C LEU A 363 -7.71 -13.30 20.96
N ILE A 364 -7.37 -13.79 19.77
CA ILE A 364 -6.22 -14.67 19.52
C ILE A 364 -5.30 -13.91 18.57
N VAL A 365 -4.10 -13.54 19.00
CA VAL A 365 -3.08 -12.94 18.13
C VAL A 365 -2.12 -14.02 17.70
N HIS A 366 -1.89 -14.17 16.39
CA HIS A 366 -0.94 -15.14 15.86
C HIS A 366 0.22 -14.47 15.10
N PHE A 367 1.45 -14.73 15.53
CA PHE A 367 2.67 -14.31 14.85
C PHE A 367 3.20 -15.43 13.95
N HIS A 368 3.21 -15.17 12.64
CA HIS A 368 3.64 -16.16 11.65
C HIS A 368 5.16 -16.34 11.59
N GLY A 369 5.58 -17.47 11.04
CA GLY A 369 6.98 -17.85 10.87
C GLY A 369 7.68 -17.23 9.66
N HIS A 370 8.91 -17.69 9.43
CA HIS A 370 9.71 -17.32 8.27
C HIS A 370 9.03 -17.72 6.96
N MET A 371 9.37 -17.00 5.88
CA MET A 371 8.87 -17.32 4.52
C MET A 371 7.34 -17.37 4.39
N ASN A 372 6.63 -16.66 5.28
CA ASN A 372 5.18 -16.64 5.34
C ASN A 372 4.64 -15.20 5.33
N ASP A 373 3.31 -15.08 5.23
CA ASP A 373 2.55 -13.83 5.26
C ASP A 373 1.16 -14.08 5.87
N ASN A 374 0.42 -13.02 6.19
CA ASN A 374 -0.88 -13.09 6.86
C ASN A 374 -1.92 -13.89 6.05
N MET A 375 -1.95 -13.75 4.73
CA MET A 375 -2.82 -14.52 3.84
C MET A 375 -2.40 -15.99 3.82
N GLY A 376 -1.09 -16.26 3.82
CA GLY A 376 -0.54 -17.60 3.98
C GLY A 376 -1.03 -18.28 5.26
N VAL A 377 -1.09 -17.58 6.39
CA VAL A 377 -1.69 -18.11 7.63
C VAL A 377 -3.18 -18.40 7.46
N LEU A 378 -3.93 -17.44 6.92
CA LEU A 378 -5.38 -17.52 6.77
C LEU A 378 -5.79 -18.72 5.90
N GLU A 379 -5.05 -18.97 4.81
CA GLU A 379 -5.37 -20.00 3.83
C GLU A 379 -4.76 -21.36 4.13
N ARG A 380 -3.53 -21.40 4.67
CA ARG A 380 -2.75 -22.65 4.76
C ARG A 380 -2.92 -23.36 6.08
N PHE A 381 -3.00 -22.66 7.21
CA PHE A 381 -2.94 -23.32 8.51
C PHE A 381 -4.29 -23.76 9.08
N GLY A 382 -5.40 -23.44 8.39
CA GLY A 382 -6.73 -23.87 8.81
C GLY A 382 -7.20 -23.28 10.14
N MET A 383 -6.56 -22.21 10.63
CA MET A 383 -6.88 -21.60 11.92
C MET A 383 -8.33 -21.07 12.00
N PRO A 384 -8.86 -20.37 10.98
CA PRO A 384 -10.27 -19.99 10.98
C PRO A 384 -11.22 -21.19 11.08
N GLN A 385 -10.95 -22.27 10.32
CA GLN A 385 -11.76 -23.49 10.33
C GLN A 385 -11.70 -24.20 11.68
N ALA A 386 -10.54 -24.23 12.33
CA ALA A 386 -10.39 -24.77 13.68
C ALA A 386 -11.25 -23.99 14.70
N MET A 387 -11.24 -22.66 14.63
CA MET A 387 -12.09 -21.82 15.50
C MET A 387 -13.58 -22.05 15.27
N VAL A 388 -13.99 -22.21 14.00
CA VAL A 388 -15.37 -22.55 13.62
C VAL A 388 -15.76 -23.93 14.16
N ALA A 389 -14.91 -24.93 13.96
CA ALA A 389 -15.16 -26.30 14.43
C ALA A 389 -15.28 -26.38 15.97
N GLN A 390 -14.43 -25.65 16.69
CA GLN A 390 -14.42 -25.61 18.16
C GLN A 390 -15.41 -24.59 18.75
N LYS A 391 -16.21 -23.90 17.91
CA LYS A 391 -17.12 -22.81 18.34
C LYS A 391 -16.43 -21.80 19.25
N THR A 392 -15.19 -21.45 18.91
CA THR A 392 -14.38 -20.51 19.67
C THR A 392 -14.98 -19.11 19.49
N ASN A 393 -15.36 -18.47 20.60
CA ASN A 393 -15.90 -17.13 20.65
C ASN A 393 -14.78 -16.10 20.86
N ALA A 394 -14.03 -15.84 19.78
CA ALA A 394 -12.94 -14.87 19.75
C ALA A 394 -12.70 -14.36 18.32
N LEU A 395 -12.02 -13.22 18.18
CA LEU A 395 -11.48 -12.76 16.90
C LEU A 395 -10.04 -13.26 16.73
N LEU A 396 -9.68 -13.70 15.53
CA LEU A 396 -8.30 -14.06 15.19
C LEU A 396 -7.62 -12.88 14.52
N VAL A 397 -6.52 -12.41 15.11
CA VAL A 397 -5.76 -11.24 14.66
C VAL A 397 -4.41 -11.71 14.12
N LEU A 398 -4.13 -11.37 12.87
CA LEU A 398 -2.95 -11.76 12.12
C LEU A 398 -2.18 -10.49 11.68
N PRO A 399 -1.33 -9.92 12.55
CA PRO A 399 -0.47 -8.81 12.16
C PRO A 399 0.65 -9.29 11.22
N GLN A 400 0.91 -8.54 10.16
CA GLN A 400 1.96 -8.88 9.20
C GLN A 400 3.36 -8.70 9.81
N GLY A 401 4.08 -9.80 9.99
CA GLY A 401 5.52 -9.82 10.34
C GLY A 401 6.39 -9.63 9.10
N PRO A 402 7.67 -10.04 9.13
CA PRO A 402 8.53 -9.98 7.95
C PRO A 402 7.92 -10.76 6.78
N TYR A 403 7.49 -10.07 5.73
CA TYR A 403 6.81 -10.70 4.59
C TYR A 403 7.79 -11.62 3.88
N ARG A 404 7.53 -12.93 3.89
CA ARG A 404 8.33 -13.94 3.18
C ARG A 404 9.85 -13.80 3.35
N ALA A 405 10.30 -13.49 4.57
CA ALA A 405 11.71 -13.35 4.91
C ALA A 405 12.13 -14.37 5.98
N ARG A 406 13.40 -14.81 5.95
CA ARG A 406 14.01 -15.63 7.01
C ARG A 406 14.54 -14.74 8.14
N ASP A 407 13.63 -13.97 8.72
CA ASP A 407 13.88 -13.01 9.79
C ASP A 407 12.83 -13.19 10.89
N SER A 408 13.28 -13.20 12.13
CA SER A 408 12.40 -13.30 13.31
C SER A 408 12.15 -11.96 13.98
N PHE A 409 12.74 -10.87 13.49
CA PHE A 409 12.53 -9.55 14.07
C PHE A 409 11.05 -9.15 14.07
N GLY A 410 10.53 -8.81 15.25
CA GLY A 410 9.12 -8.52 15.49
C GLY A 410 8.70 -7.07 15.20
N GLY A 411 9.62 -6.22 14.76
CA GLY A 411 9.33 -4.79 14.52
C GLY A 411 8.75 -4.13 15.77
N LYS A 412 7.63 -3.42 15.62
CA LYS A 412 6.96 -2.73 16.74
C LYS A 412 6.49 -3.66 17.87
N MET A 413 6.46 -4.98 17.66
CA MET A 413 6.15 -5.94 18.74
C MET A 413 7.30 -6.10 19.73
N GLU A 414 8.51 -5.66 19.36
CA GLU A 414 9.67 -5.58 20.27
C GLU A 414 9.73 -4.25 21.04
N ASP A 415 8.84 -3.30 20.72
CA ASP A 415 8.76 -2.02 21.43
C ASP A 415 7.98 -2.13 22.74
N ALA A 416 8.32 -1.27 23.71
CA ALA A 416 7.53 -1.12 24.92
C ALA A 416 6.07 -0.75 24.57
N GLY A 417 5.11 -1.53 25.07
CA GLY A 417 3.68 -1.39 24.82
C GLY A 417 3.23 -1.72 23.38
N GLY A 418 4.08 -2.34 22.57
CA GLY A 418 3.80 -2.64 21.16
C GLY A 418 2.52 -3.43 20.95
N LEU A 419 2.39 -4.56 21.66
CA LEU A 419 1.20 -5.40 21.61
C LEU A 419 -0.06 -4.65 22.07
N LYS A 420 0.03 -3.88 23.16
CA LYS A 420 -1.10 -3.09 23.64
C LYS A 420 -1.61 -2.13 22.57
N ARG A 421 -0.71 -1.39 21.90
CA ARG A 421 -1.11 -0.46 20.82
C ARG A 421 -1.78 -1.18 19.66
N LEU A 422 -1.24 -2.33 19.25
CA LEU A 422 -1.84 -3.16 18.20
C LEU A 422 -3.26 -3.61 18.59
N ILE A 423 -3.45 -4.08 19.82
CA ILE A 423 -4.75 -4.57 20.28
C ILE A 423 -5.76 -3.45 20.49
N ASP A 424 -5.34 -2.30 21.03
CA ASP A 424 -6.19 -1.12 21.17
C ASP A 424 -6.72 -0.69 19.78
N ASP A 425 -5.85 -0.64 18.77
CA ASP A 425 -6.20 -0.30 17.39
C ASP A 425 -7.15 -1.33 16.74
N VAL A 426 -6.91 -2.62 16.97
CA VAL A 426 -7.80 -3.70 16.55
C VAL A 426 -9.19 -3.51 17.14
N LEU A 427 -9.30 -3.27 18.44
CA LEU A 427 -10.59 -3.14 19.13
C LEU A 427 -11.33 -1.87 18.69
N GLU A 428 -10.64 -0.74 18.54
CA GLU A 428 -11.27 0.48 18.02
C GLU A 428 -11.70 0.31 16.56
N THR A 429 -10.93 -0.42 15.75
CA THR A 429 -11.32 -0.76 14.38
C THR A 429 -12.54 -1.67 14.36
N MET A 430 -12.59 -2.74 15.16
CA MET A 430 -13.77 -3.62 15.25
C MET A 430 -15.02 -2.91 15.78
N LYS A 431 -14.84 -1.93 16.66
CA LYS A 431 -15.94 -1.10 17.14
C LYS A 431 -16.47 -0.17 16.06
N ARG A 432 -15.58 0.44 15.28
CA ARG A 432 -15.94 1.29 14.13
C ARG A 432 -16.67 0.50 13.04
N GLU A 433 -16.23 -0.72 12.78
CA GLU A 433 -16.87 -1.65 11.83
C GLU A 433 -18.12 -2.35 12.40
N GLU A 434 -18.61 -1.90 13.57
CA GLU A 434 -19.83 -2.40 14.23
C GLU A 434 -19.81 -3.91 14.56
N VAL A 435 -18.63 -4.53 14.59
CA VAL A 435 -18.44 -5.94 14.99
C VAL A 435 -18.57 -6.10 16.51
N ILE A 436 -18.10 -5.11 17.26
CA ILE A 436 -18.18 -5.04 18.72
C ILE A 436 -18.72 -3.69 19.16
N LYS A 437 -19.28 -3.60 20.37
CA LYS A 437 -19.85 -2.37 20.93
C LYS A 437 -18.84 -1.63 21.81
N SER A 438 -17.93 -2.35 22.46
CA SER A 438 -16.91 -1.77 23.34
C SER A 438 -15.50 -2.11 22.88
N ALA A 439 -14.60 -1.14 22.93
CA ALA A 439 -13.17 -1.37 22.66
C ALA A 439 -12.46 -1.93 23.91
N LYS A 440 -13.08 -2.90 24.60
CA LYS A 440 -12.57 -3.50 25.83
C LYS A 440 -12.04 -4.90 25.54
N LEU A 441 -10.75 -5.14 25.83
CA LEU A 441 -10.16 -6.48 25.81
C LEU A 441 -10.62 -7.27 27.05
N ASN A 442 -11.11 -8.49 26.84
CA ASN A 442 -11.40 -9.44 27.92
C ASN A 442 -10.20 -10.38 28.15
N LYS A 443 -9.93 -11.26 27.19
CA LYS A 443 -8.85 -12.25 27.27
C LYS A 443 -8.08 -12.33 25.97
N LEU A 444 -6.82 -12.74 26.08
CA LEU A 444 -5.89 -12.83 24.97
C LEU A 444 -5.16 -14.19 24.97
N VAL A 445 -5.17 -14.86 23.83
CA VAL A 445 -4.20 -15.91 23.51
C VAL A 445 -3.12 -15.30 22.63
N VAL A 446 -1.86 -15.52 22.96
CA VAL A 446 -0.73 -15.23 22.07
C VAL A 446 -0.26 -16.53 21.45
N SER A 447 -0.27 -16.60 20.13
CA SER A 447 0.11 -17.76 19.36
C SER A 447 1.27 -17.44 18.40
N ALA A 448 2.14 -18.41 18.15
CA ALA A 448 3.20 -18.26 17.16
C ALA A 448 3.57 -19.57 16.48
N HIS A 449 4.08 -19.46 15.26
CA HIS A 449 4.71 -20.56 14.51
C HIS A 449 6.15 -20.20 14.15
N SER A 450 7.07 -21.16 14.26
CA SER A 450 8.45 -21.03 13.76
C SER A 450 9.12 -19.73 14.25
N GLY A 451 9.57 -18.88 13.33
CA GLY A 451 10.19 -17.58 13.59
C GLY A 451 9.38 -16.61 14.47
N GLY A 452 8.07 -16.80 14.64
CA GLY A 452 7.19 -16.00 15.49
C GLY A 452 7.47 -16.09 16.99
N TYR A 453 8.39 -16.97 17.41
CA TYR A 453 8.82 -17.07 18.82
C TYR A 453 9.35 -15.74 19.37
N ARG A 454 10.08 -14.98 18.55
CA ARG A 454 10.75 -13.75 18.96
C ARG A 454 9.77 -12.62 19.26
N PRO A 455 8.85 -12.22 18.36
CA PRO A 455 7.82 -11.24 18.72
C PRO A 455 7.04 -11.70 19.95
N THR A 456 6.72 -12.99 20.07
CA THR A 456 6.06 -13.56 21.26
C THR A 456 6.84 -13.29 22.54
N ALA A 457 8.14 -13.58 22.55
CA ALA A 457 8.98 -13.36 23.73
C ALA A 457 9.00 -11.88 24.17
N TYR A 458 9.13 -10.96 23.22
CA TYR A 458 9.15 -9.53 23.53
C TYR A 458 7.79 -9.01 24.00
N VAL A 459 6.68 -9.47 23.43
CA VAL A 459 5.36 -9.02 23.91
C VAL A 459 5.05 -9.53 25.33
N LEU A 460 5.64 -10.64 25.76
CA LEU A 460 5.56 -11.10 27.15
C LEU A 460 6.40 -10.23 28.10
N ASP A 461 7.58 -9.80 27.66
CA ASP A 461 8.47 -8.93 28.45
C ASP A 461 7.89 -7.51 28.60
N ARG A 462 7.43 -6.91 27.50
CA ARG A 462 7.11 -5.48 27.44
C ARG A 462 5.90 -5.12 26.59
N GLY A 463 5.08 -6.08 26.18
CA GLY A 463 3.92 -5.84 25.32
C GLY A 463 2.79 -5.05 25.98
N GLY A 464 2.72 -5.04 27.33
CA GLY A 464 1.80 -4.20 28.10
C GLY A 464 0.41 -4.79 28.35
N LEU A 465 0.22 -6.11 28.18
CA LEU A 465 -1.06 -6.81 28.35
C LEU A 465 -0.93 -8.07 29.24
N ASN A 466 0.01 -8.08 30.17
CA ASN A 466 0.42 -9.29 30.89
C ASN A 466 -0.72 -9.92 31.72
N ASN A 467 -1.68 -9.13 32.18
CA ASN A 467 -2.81 -9.61 32.98
C ASN A 467 -3.94 -10.22 32.14
N GLN A 468 -3.96 -9.95 30.83
CA GLN A 468 -5.00 -10.39 29.90
C GLN A 468 -4.59 -11.62 29.09
N ILE A 469 -3.29 -11.93 29.02
CA ILE A 469 -2.77 -13.11 28.33
C ILE A 469 -3.03 -14.35 29.18
N THR A 470 -3.99 -15.19 28.78
CA THR A 470 -4.35 -16.39 29.54
C THR A 470 -3.64 -17.64 29.06
N ASP A 471 -3.31 -17.71 27.77
CA ASP A 471 -2.71 -18.89 27.16
C ASP A 471 -1.69 -18.52 26.08
N LEU A 472 -0.64 -19.33 25.96
CA LEU A 472 0.39 -19.25 24.94
C LEU A 472 0.38 -20.51 24.09
N PHE A 473 0.28 -20.37 22.76
CA PHE A 473 0.29 -21.48 21.82
C PHE A 473 1.49 -21.39 20.88
N LEU A 474 2.51 -22.23 21.11
CA LEU A 474 3.73 -22.26 20.32
C LEU A 474 3.79 -23.50 19.43
N PHE A 475 3.76 -23.29 18.12
CA PHE A 475 3.86 -24.34 17.11
C PHE A 475 5.26 -24.37 16.55
N ASP A 476 6.09 -25.27 17.07
CA ASP A 476 7.51 -25.38 16.74
C ASP A 476 8.20 -24.01 16.81
N ALA A 477 7.89 -23.26 17.88
CA ALA A 477 8.16 -21.83 18.02
C ALA A 477 8.78 -21.48 19.37
N PHE A 478 9.65 -22.33 19.89
CA PHE A 478 10.30 -22.14 21.18
C PHE A 478 11.81 -22.32 21.02
N TYR A 479 12.45 -21.32 20.40
CA TYR A 479 13.85 -21.32 19.96
C TYR A 479 14.80 -20.53 20.86
N GLY A 480 14.27 -19.73 21.80
CA GLY A 480 15.09 -18.75 22.50
C GLY A 480 14.30 -17.74 23.32
N ASN A 481 15.03 -16.78 23.93
CA ASN A 481 14.48 -15.80 24.87
C ASN A 481 13.74 -16.44 26.06
N HIS A 482 14.19 -17.63 26.49
CA HIS A 482 13.57 -18.40 27.56
C HIS A 482 13.43 -17.63 28.88
N ASP A 483 14.30 -16.65 29.15
CA ASP A 483 14.18 -15.81 30.35
C ASP A 483 12.92 -14.94 30.34
N PHE A 484 12.48 -14.44 29.18
CA PHE A 484 11.24 -13.67 29.08
C PHE A 484 10.02 -14.57 29.33
N PHE A 485 10.00 -15.77 28.75
CA PHE A 485 8.97 -16.76 29.03
C PHE A 485 8.95 -17.17 30.51
N ARG A 486 10.11 -17.44 31.11
CA ARG A 486 10.21 -17.80 32.54
C ARG A 486 9.71 -16.67 33.44
N ALA A 487 10.20 -15.45 33.23
CA ALA A 487 9.80 -14.29 34.02
C ALA A 487 8.28 -14.08 33.94
N PHE A 488 7.73 -14.15 32.72
CA PHE A 488 6.30 -14.01 32.48
C PHE A 488 5.46 -15.11 33.15
N LEU A 489 5.81 -16.38 32.93
CA LEU A 489 5.08 -17.51 33.52
C LEU A 489 5.18 -17.53 35.04
N ASN A 490 6.30 -17.08 35.63
CA ASN A 490 6.43 -16.94 37.07
C ASN A 490 5.47 -15.88 37.64
N ALA A 491 5.26 -14.79 36.91
CA ALA A 491 4.41 -13.67 37.32
C ALA A 491 2.90 -13.86 36.99
N SER A 492 2.54 -14.87 36.20
CA SER A 492 1.17 -15.05 35.68
C SER A 492 0.56 -16.41 36.02
N ASN A 493 -0.73 -16.59 35.71
CA ASN A 493 -1.38 -17.89 35.75
C ASN A 493 -1.54 -18.53 34.35
N THR A 494 -0.77 -18.03 33.39
CA THR A 494 -0.87 -18.38 31.98
C THR A 494 -0.45 -19.83 31.73
N SER A 495 -1.21 -20.54 30.90
CA SER A 495 -0.83 -21.86 30.41
C SER A 495 0.02 -21.74 29.14
N LEU A 496 1.07 -22.54 29.02
CA LEU A 496 1.92 -22.60 27.83
C LEU A 496 1.77 -23.97 27.18
N TYR A 497 1.23 -23.98 25.96
CA TYR A 497 1.17 -25.13 25.08
C TYR A 497 2.25 -25.01 24.02
N ALA A 498 3.09 -26.04 23.90
CA ALA A 498 4.13 -26.08 22.88
C ALA A 498 4.19 -27.46 22.23
N ALA A 499 4.03 -27.51 20.92
CA ALA A 499 4.27 -28.71 20.12
C ALA A 499 5.58 -28.48 19.36
N TYR A 500 6.48 -29.44 19.39
CA TYR A 500 7.83 -29.24 18.85
C TYR A 500 8.37 -30.49 18.17
N THR A 501 9.12 -30.28 17.09
CA THR A 501 9.83 -31.36 16.40
C THR A 501 11.19 -31.63 17.05
N ASP A 502 11.85 -32.73 16.69
CA ASP A 502 13.05 -33.23 17.39
C ASP A 502 14.18 -32.20 17.56
N HIS A 503 14.31 -31.24 16.63
CA HIS A 503 15.36 -30.22 16.69
C HIS A 503 15.25 -29.28 17.89
N LEU A 504 14.06 -29.11 18.49
CA LEU A 504 13.84 -28.29 19.70
C LEU A 504 13.73 -29.11 20.99
N LYS A 505 13.91 -30.44 20.91
CA LYS A 505 13.70 -31.32 22.06
C LYS A 505 14.52 -30.93 23.28
N ARG A 506 15.81 -30.63 23.07
CA ARG A 506 16.72 -30.26 24.15
C ARG A 506 16.29 -28.97 24.85
N GLU A 507 15.88 -27.96 24.09
CA GLU A 507 15.45 -26.67 24.63
C GLU A 507 14.22 -26.82 25.53
N HIS A 508 13.24 -27.63 25.11
CA HIS A 508 12.04 -27.90 25.90
C HIS A 508 12.35 -28.70 27.17
N GLU A 509 13.18 -29.74 27.07
CA GLU A 509 13.59 -30.56 28.23
C GLU A 509 14.34 -29.72 29.27
N ASP A 510 15.26 -28.86 28.84
CA ASP A 510 16.03 -27.99 29.72
C ASP A 510 15.12 -26.94 30.39
N PHE A 511 14.13 -26.41 29.66
CA PHE A 511 13.15 -25.48 30.21
C PHE A 511 12.25 -26.13 31.28
N VAL A 512 11.78 -27.36 31.04
CA VAL A 512 10.96 -28.10 32.01
C VAL A 512 11.77 -28.44 33.25
N LYS A 513 13.02 -28.90 33.11
CA LYS A 513 13.89 -29.21 34.26
C LYS A 513 14.12 -27.98 35.14
N ALA A 514 14.20 -26.80 34.53
CA ALA A 514 14.36 -25.53 35.25
C ALA A 514 13.05 -24.98 35.85
N THR A 515 11.90 -25.60 35.57
CA THR A 515 10.58 -25.15 36.05
C THR A 515 10.07 -26.07 37.16
N HIS A 516 9.78 -25.51 38.35
CA HIS A 516 9.40 -26.30 39.52
C HIS A 516 8.01 -25.94 40.08
N GLY A 517 7.44 -26.86 40.87
CA GLY A 517 6.22 -26.62 41.65
C GLY A 517 4.96 -26.47 40.80
N LYS A 518 4.02 -25.60 41.24
CA LYS A 518 2.73 -25.39 40.56
C LYS A 518 2.89 -24.89 39.11
N LYS A 519 4.00 -24.23 38.78
CA LYS A 519 4.29 -23.70 37.43
C LYS A 519 4.53 -24.79 36.39
N ALA A 520 5.07 -25.95 36.80
CA ALA A 520 5.22 -27.09 35.89
C ALA A 520 3.87 -27.63 35.38
N ARG A 521 2.76 -27.41 36.11
CA ARG A 521 1.41 -27.84 35.70
C ARG A 521 0.80 -26.95 34.61
N GLN A 522 1.38 -25.79 34.36
CA GLN A 522 0.98 -24.86 33.31
C GLN A 522 1.74 -25.13 31.99
N LEU A 523 2.71 -26.03 31.99
CA LEU A 523 3.48 -26.39 30.80
C LEU A 523 2.88 -27.64 30.15
N HIS A 524 2.47 -27.50 28.88
CA HIS A 524 1.88 -28.55 28.07
C HIS A 524 2.74 -28.77 26.82
N PHE A 525 3.85 -29.48 27.01
CA PHE A 525 4.86 -29.72 25.98
C PHE A 525 4.63 -31.08 25.31
N ILE A 526 4.49 -31.07 23.98
CA ILE A 526 4.15 -32.24 23.17
C ILE A 526 5.22 -32.43 22.09
N PRO A 527 6.14 -33.41 22.22
CA PRO A 527 7.00 -33.78 21.12
C PRO A 527 6.17 -34.38 19.98
N THR A 528 6.49 -34.04 18.73
CA THR A 528 5.76 -34.53 17.56
C THR A 528 6.68 -34.91 16.40
N SER A 529 6.26 -35.91 15.62
CA SER A 529 6.88 -36.28 14.33
C SER A 529 6.16 -35.65 13.14
N VAL A 530 5.15 -34.81 13.39
CA VAL A 530 4.46 -34.03 12.35
C VAL A 530 5.42 -33.04 11.72
N ASP A 531 5.28 -32.83 10.42
CA ASP A 531 6.09 -31.87 9.67
C ASP A 531 5.97 -30.44 10.25
N HIS A 532 7.07 -29.69 10.21
CA HIS A 532 7.17 -28.32 10.73
C HIS A 532 6.01 -27.42 10.28
N ASP A 533 5.59 -27.52 9.01
CA ASP A 533 4.55 -26.67 8.43
C ASP A 533 3.13 -27.18 8.75
N GLN A 534 3.00 -28.38 9.32
CA GLN A 534 1.72 -29.04 9.67
C GLN A 534 1.41 -29.01 11.18
N VAL A 535 2.37 -28.57 12.01
CA VAL A 535 2.20 -28.53 13.47
C VAL A 535 1.00 -27.65 13.88
N VAL A 536 0.79 -26.50 13.21
CA VAL A 536 -0.35 -25.61 13.50
C VAL A 536 -1.68 -26.33 13.24
N GLN A 537 -1.85 -26.91 12.05
CA GLN A 537 -3.07 -27.62 11.64
C GLN A 537 -3.42 -28.78 12.58
N THR A 538 -2.39 -29.45 13.12
CA THR A 538 -2.56 -30.63 13.97
C THR A 538 -3.03 -30.28 15.36
N PHE A 539 -2.45 -29.23 15.98
CA PHE A 539 -2.62 -28.99 17.42
C PHE A 539 -3.55 -27.82 17.74
N PHE A 540 -3.71 -26.84 16.85
CA PHE A 540 -4.47 -25.62 17.17
C PHE A 540 -5.93 -25.92 17.54
N ALA A 541 -6.61 -26.81 16.80
CA ALA A 541 -8.00 -27.17 17.10
C ALA A 541 -8.15 -27.89 18.46
N ASP A 542 -7.24 -28.80 18.80
CA ASP A 542 -7.25 -29.50 20.10
C ASP A 542 -7.01 -28.53 21.26
N TRP A 543 -6.07 -27.59 21.11
CA TRP A 543 -5.75 -26.63 22.16
C TRP A 543 -6.85 -25.59 22.36
N LEU A 544 -7.51 -25.14 21.29
CA LEU A 544 -8.72 -24.33 21.39
C LEU A 544 -9.79 -25.04 22.23
N GLY A 545 -9.97 -26.35 22.07
CA GLY A 545 -10.94 -27.14 22.85
C GLY A 545 -10.59 -27.31 24.34
N LYS A 546 -9.36 -26.96 24.75
CA LYS A 546 -8.90 -27.00 26.15
C LYS A 546 -9.03 -25.65 26.86
N LEU A 547 -9.35 -24.59 26.13
CA LEU A 547 -9.60 -23.27 26.70
C LEU A 547 -10.82 -23.31 27.64
N GLY A 548 -10.88 -22.38 28.59
CA GLY A 548 -12.01 -22.26 29.52
C GLY A 548 -13.33 -21.96 28.80
N ASN A 549 -14.46 -22.27 29.45
CA ASN A 549 -15.80 -22.10 28.88
C ASN A 549 -16.07 -20.69 28.34
N GLU A 550 -15.43 -19.67 28.90
CA GLU A 550 -15.49 -18.28 28.48
C GLU A 550 -14.94 -18.00 27.06
N TRP A 551 -14.17 -18.94 26.49
CA TRP A 551 -13.68 -18.91 25.11
C TRP A 551 -14.64 -19.56 24.11
N HIS A 552 -15.78 -20.11 24.56
CA HIS A 552 -16.74 -20.80 23.71
C HIS A 552 -18.14 -20.22 23.89
N ILE A 553 -18.98 -20.36 22.86
CA ILE A 553 -20.37 -19.90 22.93
C ILE A 553 -21.14 -20.70 24.00
N PRO A 554 -21.89 -20.04 24.89
CA PRO A 554 -22.73 -20.71 25.87
C PRO A 554 -23.66 -21.75 25.22
N ARG A 555 -23.79 -22.93 25.84
CA ARG A 555 -24.65 -24.03 25.32
C ARG A 555 -26.12 -23.61 25.09
N THR A 556 -26.60 -22.57 25.76
CA THR A 556 -27.96 -22.02 25.64
C THR A 556 -28.20 -21.30 24.31
N GLU A 557 -27.18 -20.69 23.70
CA GLU A 557 -27.29 -19.97 22.43
C GLU A 557 -27.13 -20.89 21.21
N GLN A 558 -26.55 -22.08 21.39
CA GLN A 558 -26.36 -23.08 20.33
C GLN A 558 -27.68 -23.67 19.77
N ARG A 559 -28.83 -23.42 20.42
CA ARG A 559 -30.15 -23.91 19.97
C ARG A 559 -30.87 -22.95 19.01
N ASN A 560 -30.45 -21.70 18.89
CA ASN A 560 -31.12 -20.69 18.05
C ASN A 560 -30.47 -20.46 16.68
N THR A 561 -29.44 -21.23 16.31
CA THR A 561 -28.70 -21.10 15.04
C THR A 561 -28.79 -22.36 14.16
N LYS A 562 -29.89 -23.12 14.25
CA LYS A 562 -30.16 -24.22 13.31
C LYS A 562 -30.97 -23.76 12.11
#